data_AF-A0AAV7B177-F1
#
_entry.id   AF-A0AAV7B177-F1
#
_cell.length_a   1.000
_cell.length_b   1.000
_cell.length_c   1.000
_cell.angle_alpha   90.00
_cell.angle_beta   90.00
_cell.angle_gamma   90.00
#
_symmetry.space_group_name_H-M   'P 1'
#
loop_
_entity.id
_entity.type
_entity.pdbx_description
1 polymer ?
#
loop_
_entity_poly.entity_id
_entity_poly.type
_entity_poly.pdbx_seq_one_letter_code
_entity_poly.pdbx_strand_id
1 'polypeptide(L)'
;MSEEVIVPVYATGISAQLQKQRDHELGIGKHENAVKFLGQDFDRIQHECLQNGTLFKDDTFPPTAYSLGFKELGPNSSKTYGVKWVRPTQLVSNPQFIVDGATRTDICQGALGDCWLLAAIASLTLNDTLLHRVVPHGQSFQQNYAGVFHFQVR
;
A
#
# COMPACT_ATOMS: atom_id res chain seq x y z
N MET A 1 16.38 -17.40 26.32
CA MET A 1 16.80 -15.99 26.30
C MET A 1 15.57 -15.20 25.92
N SER A 2 14.96 -14.51 26.89
CA SER A 2 13.75 -13.72 26.69
C SER A 2 14.10 -12.47 25.88
N GLU A 3 13.49 -12.32 24.71
CA GLU A 3 13.59 -11.10 23.90
C GLU A 3 12.98 -9.92 24.68
N GLU A 4 13.74 -8.82 24.77
CA GLU A 4 13.26 -7.59 25.40
C GLU A 4 12.11 -7.02 24.58
N VAL A 5 10.94 -6.86 25.23
CA VAL A 5 9.80 -6.17 24.66
C VAL A 5 10.17 -4.69 24.52
N ILE A 6 10.46 -4.25 23.30
CA ILE A 6 10.64 -2.83 22.97
C ILE A 6 9.28 -2.15 23.14
N VAL A 7 9.08 -1.49 24.27
CA VAL A 7 7.89 -0.67 24.51
C VAL A 7 8.06 0.64 23.73
N PRO A 8 7.19 0.96 22.76
CA PRO A 8 7.30 2.22 22.02
C PRO A 8 7.04 3.39 22.97
N VAL A 9 8.06 4.22 23.17
CA VAL A 9 7.94 5.48 23.92
C VAL A 9 7.32 6.52 22.99
N TYR A 10 6.05 6.84 23.20
CA TYR A 10 5.38 7.90 22.46
C TYR A 10 5.73 9.26 23.09
N ALA A 11 6.68 9.96 22.49
CA ALA A 11 6.98 11.34 22.84
C ALA A 11 5.77 12.24 22.50
N THR A 12 5.34 13.08 23.43
CA THR A 12 4.31 14.12 23.20
C THR A 12 4.88 15.51 23.48
N GLY A 13 4.24 16.57 22.96
CA GLY A 13 4.67 17.96 23.19
C GLY A 13 6.03 18.30 22.55
N ILE A 14 6.89 19.00 23.29
CA ILE A 14 8.20 19.47 22.80
C ILE A 14 9.11 18.31 22.37
N SER A 15 9.06 17.18 23.08
CA SER A 15 9.84 15.99 22.71
C SER A 15 9.43 15.43 21.35
N ALA A 16 8.14 15.47 21.01
CA ALA A 16 7.66 15.07 19.68
C ALA A 16 8.11 16.05 18.59
N GLN A 17 8.13 17.35 18.89
CA GLN A 17 8.60 18.38 17.96
C GLN A 17 10.10 18.28 17.70
N LEU A 18 10.91 18.05 18.75
CA LEU A 18 12.34 17.83 18.62
C LEU A 18 12.64 16.54 17.85
N GLN A 19 11.88 15.47 18.10
CA GLN A 19 12.00 14.23 17.31
C GLN A 19 11.67 14.49 15.84
N LYS A 20 10.56 15.19 15.55
CA LYS A 20 10.19 15.55 14.18
C LYS A 20 11.22 16.45 13.49
N GLN A 21 11.85 17.38 14.21
CA GLN A 21 12.93 18.22 13.67
C GLN A 21 14.17 17.39 13.35
N ARG A 22 14.59 16.49 14.25
CA ARG A 22 15.70 15.57 14.01
C ARG A 22 15.41 14.64 12.83
N ASP A 23 14.20 14.10 12.76
CA ASP A 23 13.76 13.25 11.67
C ASP A 23 13.81 14.01 10.33
N HIS A 24 13.37 15.27 10.31
CA HIS A 24 13.46 16.14 9.13
C HIS A 24 14.92 16.43 8.74
N GLU A 25 15.81 16.68 9.71
CA GLU A 25 17.25 16.88 9.48
C GLU A 25 17.92 15.62 8.90
N LEU A 26 17.49 14.44 9.36
CA LEU A 26 17.88 13.13 8.81
C LEU A 26 17.21 12.81 7.45
N GLY A 27 16.38 13.71 6.93
CA GLY A 27 15.70 13.56 5.64
C GLY A 27 14.48 12.63 5.66
N ILE A 28 14.04 12.19 6.84
CA ILE A 28 12.85 11.34 7.01
C ILE A 28 11.61 12.11 6.54
N GLY A 29 10.80 11.48 5.68
CA GLY A 29 9.65 12.09 5.01
C GLY A 29 9.96 12.75 3.67
N LYS A 30 11.23 12.73 3.22
CA LYS A 30 11.57 12.94 1.80
C LYS A 30 11.29 11.67 1.01
N HIS A 31 11.18 11.78 -0.31
CA HIS A 31 10.93 10.64 -1.21
C HIS A 31 11.96 9.50 -1.02
N GLU A 32 13.22 9.86 -0.80
CA GLU A 32 14.32 8.89 -0.59
C GLU A 32 14.21 8.15 0.75
N ASN A 33 13.59 8.76 1.77
CA ASN A 33 13.42 8.22 3.12
C ASN A 33 11.96 8.37 3.57
N ALA A 34 11.04 7.77 2.80
CA ALA A 34 9.62 7.84 3.08
C ALA A 34 9.30 7.25 4.46
N VAL A 35 8.37 7.88 5.19
CA VAL A 35 7.92 7.37 6.48
C VAL A 35 7.13 6.08 6.27
N LYS A 36 7.46 5.05 7.04
CA LYS A 36 6.73 3.78 7.05
C LYS A 36 5.34 3.99 7.67
N PHE A 37 4.30 3.96 6.85
CA PHE A 37 2.93 4.13 7.32
C PHE A 37 2.57 3.05 8.34
N LEU A 38 2.09 3.47 9.52
CA LEU A 38 1.80 2.59 10.65
C LEU A 38 2.98 1.68 11.06
N GLY A 39 4.21 2.06 10.74
CA GLY A 39 5.41 1.27 11.02
C GLY A 39 5.55 -0.01 10.18
N GLN A 40 4.72 -0.19 9.14
CA GLN A 40 4.81 -1.34 8.23
C GLN A 40 6.01 -1.19 7.29
N ASP A 41 6.89 -2.18 7.30
CA ASP A 41 8.10 -2.22 6.48
C ASP A 41 7.94 -3.28 5.39
N PHE A 42 7.88 -2.83 4.13
CA PHE A 42 7.68 -3.70 2.97
C PHE A 42 8.72 -4.81 2.88
N ASP A 43 10.01 -4.48 2.99
CA ASP A 43 11.09 -5.45 2.79
C ASP A 43 11.06 -6.53 3.88
N ARG A 44 10.81 -6.10 5.13
CA ARG A 44 10.66 -7.03 6.26
C ARG A 44 9.43 -7.93 6.09
N ILE A 45 8.28 -7.35 5.77
CA ILE A 45 7.02 -8.10 5.58
C ILE A 45 7.15 -9.12 4.45
N GLN A 46 7.71 -8.70 3.30
CA GLN A 46 7.93 -9.58 2.15
C GLN A 46 8.87 -10.72 2.53
N HIS A 47 9.98 -10.42 3.20
CA HIS A 47 10.95 -11.44 3.62
C HIS A 47 10.34 -12.47 4.57
N GLU A 48 9.62 -12.02 5.60
CA GLU A 48 8.94 -12.91 6.56
C GLU A 48 7.90 -13.81 5.87
N CYS A 49 7.10 -13.25 4.95
CA CYS A 49 6.11 -14.04 4.21
C CYS A 49 6.78 -15.08 3.29
N LEU A 50 7.87 -14.71 2.60
CA LEU A 50 8.64 -15.64 1.76
C LEU A 50 9.28 -16.76 2.59
N GLN A 51 9.87 -16.43 3.74
CA GLN A 51 10.46 -17.43 4.64
C GLN A 51 9.41 -18.42 5.17
N ASN A 52 8.23 -17.92 5.52
CA ASN A 52 7.15 -18.74 6.06
C ASN A 52 6.33 -19.47 4.98
N GLY A 53 6.55 -19.17 3.69
CA GLY A 53 5.75 -19.71 2.59
C GLY A 53 4.29 -19.27 2.63
N THR A 54 4.01 -18.09 3.20
CA THR A 54 2.66 -17.54 3.35
C THR A 54 2.47 -16.30 2.48
N LEU A 55 1.21 -15.93 2.25
CA LEU A 55 0.87 -14.66 1.59
C LEU A 55 0.48 -13.63 2.64
N PHE A 56 1.01 -12.43 2.50
CA PHE A 56 0.73 -11.31 3.39
C PHE A 56 -0.77 -11.04 3.52
N LYS A 57 -1.20 -10.84 4.75
CA LYS A 57 -2.53 -10.37 5.12
C LYS A 57 -2.34 -9.09 5.92
N ASP A 58 -2.96 -8.02 5.45
CA ASP A 58 -2.79 -6.73 6.09
C ASP A 58 -3.71 -6.59 7.31
N ASP A 59 -3.11 -6.54 8.50
CA ASP A 59 -3.86 -6.36 9.74
C ASP A 59 -4.27 -4.89 9.96
N THR A 60 -3.60 -3.93 9.32
CA THR A 60 -3.95 -2.50 9.41
C THR A 60 -5.06 -2.14 8.43
N PHE A 61 -5.22 -2.91 7.35
CA PHE A 61 -6.30 -2.78 6.38
C PHE A 61 -6.92 -4.15 6.04
N PRO A 62 -7.69 -4.74 6.97
CA PRO A 62 -8.16 -6.12 6.83
C PRO A 62 -9.20 -6.25 5.71
N PRO A 63 -9.32 -7.41 5.03
CA PRO A 63 -10.26 -7.63 3.93
C PRO A 63 -11.71 -7.81 4.46
N THR A 64 -12.28 -6.76 5.04
CA THR A 64 -13.61 -6.74 5.65
C THR A 64 -14.45 -5.60 5.07
N ALA A 65 -15.76 -5.63 5.32
CA ALA A 65 -16.65 -4.56 4.86
C ALA A 65 -16.30 -3.17 5.46
N TYR A 66 -15.66 -3.11 6.62
CA TYR A 66 -15.24 -1.85 7.22
C TYR A 66 -14.11 -1.16 6.45
N SER A 67 -13.32 -1.93 5.69
CA SER A 67 -12.27 -1.40 4.82
C SER A 67 -12.81 -0.85 3.51
N LEU A 68 -14.04 -1.22 3.12
CA LEU A 68 -14.74 -0.62 1.97
C LEU A 68 -15.28 0.77 2.30
N GLY A 69 -15.67 1.00 3.56
CA GLY A 69 -16.06 2.30 4.07
C GLY A 69 -17.16 2.25 5.11
N PHE A 70 -17.92 3.34 5.17
CA PHE A 70 -19.01 3.54 6.12
C PHE A 70 -20.26 4.06 5.40
N LYS A 71 -21.42 4.00 6.05
CA LYS A 71 -22.72 4.43 5.51
C LYS A 71 -23.01 3.78 4.14
N GLU A 72 -22.87 4.52 3.05
CA GLU A 72 -23.14 4.05 1.69
C GLU A 72 -22.20 2.94 1.22
N LEU A 73 -21.00 2.82 1.79
CA LEU A 73 -20.07 1.72 1.55
C LEU A 73 -19.86 0.86 2.80
N GLY A 74 -20.76 0.97 3.78
CA GLY A 74 -20.69 0.17 5.00
C GLY A 74 -21.20 -1.26 4.83
N PRO A 75 -21.12 -2.09 5.89
CA PRO A 75 -21.52 -3.51 5.86
C PRO A 75 -22.98 -3.78 5.51
N ASN A 76 -23.87 -2.81 5.76
CA ASN A 76 -25.32 -2.95 5.53
C ASN A 76 -25.78 -2.29 4.22
N SER A 77 -24.85 -1.84 3.38
CA SER A 77 -25.18 -1.20 2.10
C SER A 77 -25.42 -2.24 1.01
N SER A 78 -26.41 -2.01 0.16
CA SER A 78 -26.60 -2.78 -1.07
C SER A 78 -25.41 -2.69 -2.01
N LYS A 79 -24.62 -1.60 -1.97
CA LYS A 79 -23.44 -1.39 -2.83
C LYS A 79 -22.29 -2.34 -2.50
N THR A 80 -22.20 -2.83 -1.27
CA THR A 80 -21.13 -3.71 -0.79
C THR A 80 -21.59 -5.15 -0.57
N TYR A 81 -22.89 -5.41 -0.72
CA TYR A 81 -23.46 -6.74 -0.59
C TYR A 81 -22.88 -7.69 -1.65
N GLY A 82 -22.41 -8.86 -1.20
CA GLY A 82 -21.85 -9.89 -2.08
C GLY A 82 -20.41 -9.65 -2.56
N VAL A 83 -19.76 -8.57 -2.12
CA VAL A 83 -18.34 -8.32 -2.42
C VAL A 83 -17.47 -9.42 -1.80
N LYS A 84 -16.54 -9.95 -2.61
CA LYS A 84 -15.54 -10.94 -2.19
C LYS A 84 -14.14 -10.40 -2.45
N TRP A 85 -13.28 -10.54 -1.46
CA TRP A 85 -11.86 -10.20 -1.59
C TRP A 85 -11.13 -11.37 -2.25
N VAL A 86 -10.52 -11.10 -3.40
CA VAL A 86 -9.80 -12.10 -4.21
C VAL A 86 -8.48 -11.50 -4.66
N ARG A 87 -7.44 -12.34 -4.75
CA ARG A 87 -6.12 -11.92 -5.25
C ARG A 87 -6.09 -12.00 -6.78
N PRO A 88 -5.28 -11.18 -7.47
CA PRO A 88 -5.15 -11.26 -8.93
C PRO A 88 -4.77 -12.66 -9.46
N THR A 89 -3.96 -13.41 -8.70
CA THR A 89 -3.58 -14.81 -9.01
C THR A 89 -4.76 -15.79 -9.01
N GLN A 90 -5.92 -15.41 -8.45
CA GLN A 90 -7.15 -16.21 -8.47
C GLN A 90 -8.09 -15.81 -9.62
N LEU A 91 -7.85 -14.68 -10.27
CA LEU A 91 -8.69 -14.14 -11.33
C LEU A 91 -8.12 -14.43 -12.72
N VAL A 92 -6.81 -14.37 -12.87
CA VAL A 92 -6.10 -14.54 -14.15
C VAL A 92 -4.90 -15.46 -13.97
N SER A 93 -4.53 -16.21 -15.02
CA SER A 93 -3.48 -17.23 -14.97
C SER A 93 -2.06 -16.65 -14.85
N ASN A 94 -1.81 -15.48 -15.44
CA ASN A 94 -0.52 -14.82 -15.42
C ASN A 94 -0.68 -13.32 -15.10
N PRO A 95 -0.98 -12.96 -13.84
CA PRO A 95 -1.16 -11.57 -13.46
C PRO A 95 0.13 -10.78 -13.63
N GLN A 96 0.03 -9.56 -14.14
CA GLN A 96 1.17 -8.64 -14.28
C GLN A 96 0.91 -7.39 -13.44
N PHE A 97 1.96 -6.85 -12.81
CA PHE A 97 1.82 -5.64 -11.99
C PHE A 97 1.78 -4.39 -12.86
N ILE A 98 2.78 -4.21 -13.72
CA ILE A 98 2.84 -3.22 -14.78
C ILE A 98 3.51 -3.89 -16.00
N VAL A 99 2.95 -3.75 -17.19
CA VAL A 99 3.47 -4.32 -18.45
C VAL A 99 3.80 -3.18 -19.39
N ASP A 100 5.05 -3.09 -19.87
CA ASP A 100 5.49 -2.08 -20.86
C ASP A 100 5.19 -0.62 -20.47
N GLY A 101 5.19 -0.33 -19.17
CA GLY A 101 4.79 0.95 -18.58
C GLY A 101 3.27 1.04 -18.33
N ALA A 102 2.85 1.87 -17.39
CA ALA A 102 1.42 2.13 -17.23
C ALA A 102 1.00 3.16 -18.28
N THR A 103 -0.13 2.94 -18.93
CA THR A 103 -0.73 3.88 -19.89
C THR A 103 -2.11 4.30 -19.43
N ARG A 104 -2.58 5.45 -19.92
CA ARG A 104 -3.95 5.94 -19.61
C ARG A 104 -5.04 4.94 -19.99
N THR A 105 -4.79 4.05 -20.95
CA THR A 105 -5.75 3.05 -21.44
C THR A 105 -5.89 1.87 -20.50
N ASP A 106 -4.97 1.69 -19.56
CA ASP A 106 -5.01 0.59 -18.59
C ASP A 106 -5.96 0.89 -17.42
N ILE A 107 -6.54 2.09 -17.38
CA ILE A 107 -7.32 2.61 -16.27
C ILE A 107 -8.79 2.69 -16.67
N CYS A 108 -9.60 1.79 -16.11
CA CYS A 108 -11.04 1.74 -16.30
C CYS A 108 -11.76 1.93 -14.96
N GLN A 109 -12.80 2.77 -14.95
CA GLN A 109 -13.56 3.05 -13.75
C GLN A 109 -14.35 1.84 -13.27
N GLY A 110 -14.22 1.54 -11.98
CA GLY A 110 -15.07 0.57 -11.31
C GLY A 110 -16.46 1.13 -11.00
N ALA A 111 -17.25 0.37 -10.24
CA ALA A 111 -18.62 0.75 -9.90
C ALA A 111 -18.73 1.82 -8.79
N LEU A 112 -17.61 2.32 -8.24
CA LEU A 112 -17.60 3.15 -7.02
C LEU A 112 -17.61 4.67 -7.25
N GLY A 113 -17.64 5.14 -8.50
CA GLY A 113 -17.85 6.58 -8.78
C GLY A 113 -16.63 7.47 -8.51
N ASP A 114 -15.43 6.92 -8.54
CA ASP A 114 -14.15 7.55 -8.19
C ASP A 114 -13.39 8.15 -9.39
N CYS A 115 -14.10 8.64 -10.41
CA CYS A 115 -13.50 9.16 -11.66
C CYS A 115 -12.38 10.20 -11.45
N TRP A 116 -12.48 11.00 -10.39
CA TRP A 116 -11.48 12.00 -10.01
C TRP A 116 -10.13 11.36 -9.66
N LEU A 117 -10.14 10.19 -9.03
CA LEU A 117 -8.92 9.44 -8.70
C LEU A 117 -8.32 8.83 -9.97
N LEU A 118 -9.14 8.24 -10.83
CA LEU A 118 -8.67 7.65 -12.07
C LEU A 118 -8.06 8.68 -13.02
N ALA A 119 -8.60 9.90 -13.07
CA ALA A 119 -8.01 10.99 -13.82
C ALA A 119 -6.60 11.37 -13.29
N ALA A 120 -6.40 11.35 -11.98
CA ALA A 120 -5.10 11.59 -11.36
C ALA A 120 -4.11 10.46 -11.67
N ILE A 121 -4.52 9.19 -11.53
CA ILE A 121 -3.68 8.03 -11.86
C ILE A 121 -3.33 8.04 -13.36
N ALA A 122 -4.30 8.30 -14.24
CA ALA A 122 -4.05 8.39 -15.68
C ALA A 122 -3.08 9.53 -16.03
N SER A 123 -3.18 10.67 -15.35
CA SER A 123 -2.21 11.76 -15.52
C SER A 123 -0.80 11.36 -15.09
N LEU A 124 -0.67 10.53 -14.04
CA LEU A 124 0.60 10.02 -13.57
C LEU A 124 1.28 9.11 -14.62
N THR A 125 0.50 8.33 -15.38
CA THR A 125 1.02 7.49 -16.46
C THR A 125 1.71 8.25 -17.60
N LEU A 126 1.46 9.57 -17.72
CA LEU A 126 2.10 10.40 -18.75
C LEU A 126 3.56 10.75 -18.43
N ASN A 127 4.02 10.50 -17.21
CA ASN A 127 5.38 10.77 -16.79
C ASN A 127 5.93 9.60 -15.96
N ASP A 128 6.71 8.74 -16.61
CA ASP A 128 7.30 7.54 -16.04
C ASP A 128 8.11 7.82 -14.77
N THR A 129 8.91 8.90 -14.76
CA THR A 129 9.68 9.32 -13.59
C THR A 129 8.79 9.65 -12.40
N LEU A 130 7.64 10.31 -12.62
CA LEU A 130 6.69 10.61 -11.54
C LEU A 130 5.91 9.37 -11.12
N LEU A 131 5.54 8.51 -12.06
CA LEU A 131 4.90 7.23 -11.78
C LEU A 131 5.76 6.39 -10.84
N HIS A 132 7.06 6.26 -11.13
CA HIS A 132 7.97 5.48 -10.32
C HIS A 132 8.31 6.08 -8.97
N ARG A 133 8.01 7.37 -8.76
CA ARG A 133 8.04 7.97 -7.42
C ARG A 133 6.89 7.46 -6.54
N VAL A 134 5.73 7.15 -7.12
CA VAL A 134 4.55 6.67 -6.40
C VAL A 134 4.48 5.15 -6.38
N VAL A 135 4.90 4.50 -7.47
CA VAL A 135 4.91 3.05 -7.67
C VAL A 135 6.35 2.57 -7.88
N PRO A 136 7.06 2.21 -6.81
CA PRO A 136 8.46 1.79 -6.90
C PRO A 136 8.65 0.55 -7.78
N HIS A 137 9.79 0.48 -8.46
CA HIS A 137 10.19 -0.65 -9.28
C HIS A 137 10.42 -1.93 -8.46
N GLY A 138 10.55 -3.08 -9.15
CA GLY A 138 10.90 -4.36 -8.51
C GLY A 138 9.69 -5.13 -7.96
N GLN A 139 8.48 -4.62 -8.16
CA GLN A 139 7.24 -5.24 -7.74
C GLN A 139 6.68 -6.15 -8.85
N SER A 140 6.39 -7.41 -8.52
CA SER A 140 5.99 -8.43 -9.49
C SER A 140 5.08 -9.49 -8.84
N PHE A 141 4.24 -10.13 -9.64
CA PHE A 141 3.48 -11.33 -9.23
C PHE A 141 4.27 -12.63 -9.45
N GLN A 142 5.43 -12.57 -10.11
CA GLN A 142 6.26 -13.71 -10.44
C GLN A 142 7.44 -13.82 -9.48
N GLN A 143 8.31 -12.81 -9.48
CA GLN A 143 9.54 -12.85 -8.70
C GLN A 143 9.31 -12.32 -7.28
N ASN A 144 9.75 -13.08 -6.27
CA ASN A 144 9.64 -12.72 -4.85
C ASN A 144 8.21 -12.33 -4.41
N TYR A 145 7.20 -12.90 -5.07
CA TYR A 145 5.81 -12.59 -4.75
C TYR A 145 5.41 -13.20 -3.41
N ALA A 146 5.02 -12.34 -2.47
CA ALA A 146 4.55 -12.73 -1.15
C ALA A 146 3.16 -12.14 -0.82
N GLY A 147 2.40 -11.74 -1.85
CA GLY A 147 1.07 -11.17 -1.66
C GLY A 147 1.05 -9.74 -1.10
N VAL A 148 2.17 -9.01 -1.18
CA VAL A 148 2.35 -7.64 -0.69
C VAL A 148 2.93 -6.75 -1.80
N PHE A 149 2.51 -5.49 -1.82
CA PHE A 149 2.99 -4.41 -2.67
C PHE A 149 3.12 -3.14 -1.82
N HIS A 150 3.89 -2.16 -2.28
CA HIS A 150 4.02 -0.87 -1.61
C HIS A 150 3.97 0.29 -2.60
N PHE A 151 3.53 1.43 -2.07
CA PHE A 151 3.38 2.68 -2.79
C PHE A 151 3.91 3.81 -1.91
N GLN A 152 4.35 4.90 -2.54
CA GLN A 152 4.74 6.10 -1.82
C GLN A 152 3.75 7.23 -2.13
N VAL A 153 3.03 7.66 -1.09
CA VAL A 153 2.12 8.81 -1.15
C VAL A 153 2.63 9.86 -0.18
N ARG A 154 2.50 11.13 -0.56
CA ARG A 154 2.92 12.27 0.26
C ARG A 154 1.72 12.99 0.83
#